data_AF-S2YPW9-F1
#
_entry.id   AF-S2YPW9-F1
#
_cell.length_a   1.000
_cell.length_b   1.000
_cell.length_c   1.000
_cell.angle_alpha   90.00
_cell.angle_beta   90.00
_cell.angle_gamma   90.00
#
_symmetry.space_group_name_H-M   'P 1'
#
loop_
_entity.id
_entity.type
_entity.pdbx_description
1 polymer ?
#
loop_
_entity_poly.entity_id
_entity_poly.type
_entity_poly.pdbx_seq_one_letter_code
_entity_poly.pdbx_strand_id
1 'polypeptide(L)' 'MEAEVYIKDTPMLLLFGLIFLVIFGIWLMKRVSSYDFKNESTFYFLWNNYDLIGGILVGLGLLIAVIIF' A
#
# COMPACT_ATOMS: atom_id res chain seq x y z
N MET A 1 -3.26 29.13 -23.23
CA MET A 1 -3.57 27.69 -23.05
C MET A 1 -2.43 27.10 -22.25
N GLU A 2 -2.56 27.16 -20.93
CA GLU A 2 -1.61 26.57 -19.98
C GLU A 2 -2.02 25.12 -19.75
N ALA A 3 -1.68 24.27 -20.70
CA ALA A 3 -1.81 22.83 -20.56
C ALA A 3 -0.44 22.29 -20.90
N GLU A 4 0.35 22.00 -19.88
CA GLU A 4 1.49 21.06 -19.85
C GLU A 4 2.38 21.36 -18.63
N VAL A 5 1.78 21.37 -17.44
CA VAL A 5 2.53 20.95 -16.25
C VAL A 5 2.26 19.45 -16.09
N TYR A 6 2.69 18.67 -17.09
CA TYR A 6 2.81 17.22 -16.92
C TYR A 6 4.02 17.03 -16.01
N ILE A 7 3.77 17.02 -14.70
CA ILE A 7 4.79 16.90 -13.66
C ILE A 7 5.59 15.62 -13.97
N LYS A 8 6.85 15.82 -14.34
CA LYS A 8 7.75 14.82 -14.93
C LYS A 8 7.91 13.56 -14.05
N ASP A 9 7.59 13.66 -12.77
CA ASP A 9 7.75 12.62 -11.76
C ASP A 9 6.44 11.87 -11.42
N THR A 10 5.27 12.40 -11.78
CA THR A 10 3.95 11.78 -11.50
C THR A 10 3.80 10.39 -12.14
N PRO A 11 4.27 10.13 -13.39
CA PRO A 11 4.21 8.78 -13.98
C PRO A 11 5.08 7.76 -13.23
N MET A 12 6.24 8.18 -12.70
CA MET A 12 7.15 7.29 -11.97
C MET A 12 6.59 6.96 -10.59
N LEU A 13 5.96 7.94 -9.92
CA LEU A 13 5.26 7.76 -8.65
C LEU A 13 4.09 6.76 -8.79
N LEU A 14 3.30 6.89 -9.86
CA LEU A 14 2.22 5.95 -10.18
C LEU A 14 2.74 4.54 -10.43
N LEU A 15 3.81 4.41 -11.22
CA LEU A 15 4.45 3.11 -11.49
C LEU A 15 4.98 2.47 -10.20
N PHE A 16 5.64 3.25 -9.35
CA PHE A 16 6.12 2.78 -8.05
C PHE A 16 4.96 2.35 -7.15
N GLY A 17 3.87 3.12 -7.10
CA GLY A 17 2.66 2.77 -6.37
C GLY A 17 2.03 1.46 -6.85
N LEU A 18 1.96 1.24 -8.16
CA LEU A 18 1.46 -0.02 -8.74
C LEU A 18 2.34 -1.22 -8.35
N ILE A 19 3.66 -1.09 -8.47
CA ILE A 19 4.61 -2.15 -8.09
C ILE A 19 4.49 -2.46 -6.60
N PHE A 20 4.43 -1.42 -5.76
CA PHE A 20 4.26 -1.56 -4.33
C PHE A 20 2.97 -2.32 -3.98
N LEU A 21 1.83 -1.95 -4.57
CA LEU A 21 0.54 -2.61 -4.33
C LEU A 21 0.56 -4.09 -4.70
N VAL A 22 1.19 -4.46 -5.81
CA VAL A 22 1.31 -5.86 -6.25
C VAL A 22 2.16 -6.66 -5.26
N ILE A 23 3.36 -6.17 -4.93
CA ILE A 23 4.28 -6.88 -4.03
C ILE A 23 3.67 -7.00 -2.64
N PHE A 24 3.15 -5.89 -2.10
CA PHE A 24 2.52 -5.86 -0.79
C PHE A 24 1.27 -6.74 -0.74
N GLY A 25 0.44 -6.73 -1.78
CA GLY A 25 -0.76 -7.57 -1.88
C GLY A 25 -0.44 -9.07 -1.87
N ILE A 26 0.59 -9.49 -2.62
CA ILE A 26 1.05 -10.90 -2.63
C ILE A 26 1.59 -11.30 -1.25
N TRP A 27 2.39 -10.44 -0.63
CA TRP A 27 2.92 -10.69 0.71
C TRP A 27 1.81 -10.77 1.76
N LEU A 28 0.83 -9.87 1.69
CA LEU A 28 -0.35 -9.84 2.56
C LEU A 28 -1.19 -11.12 2.41
N MET A 29 -1.47 -11.56 1.19
CA MET A 29 -2.20 -12.81 0.92
C MET A 29 -1.52 -14.02 1.57
N LYS A 30 -0.18 -14.13 1.45
CA LYS A 30 0.59 -15.20 2.08
C LYS A 30 0.47 -15.16 3.61
N ARG A 31 0.60 -13.97 4.20
CA ARG A 31 0.47 -13.77 5.66
C ARG A 31 -0.91 -14.14 6.18
N VAL A 32 -1.96 -13.64 5.54
CA VAL A 32 -3.36 -13.94 5.91
C VAL A 32 -3.64 -15.43 5.77
N SER A 33 -3.21 -16.07 4.68
CA SER A 33 -3.43 -17.51 4.48
C SER A 33 -2.68 -18.38 5.50
N SER A 34 -1.57 -17.90 6.06
CA SER A 34 -0.81 -18.60 7.10
C SER A 34 -1.33 -18.34 8.52
N TYR A 35 -2.25 -17.39 8.70
CA TYR A 35 -2.73 -16.99 10.02
C TYR A 35 -3.93 -17.83 10.46
N ASP A 36 -3.84 -18.43 11.64
CA ASP A 36 -4.96 -19.18 12.22
C ASP A 36 -5.93 -18.23 12.91
N PHE A 37 -6.99 -17.84 12.21
CA PHE A 37 -8.03 -16.95 12.74
C PHE A 37 -8.98 -17.64 13.74
N LYS A 38 -8.74 -18.89 14.15
CA LYS A 38 -9.68 -19.68 14.96
C LYS A 38 -10.19 -19.01 16.24
N ASN A 39 -9.46 -18.04 16.81
CA ASN A 39 -9.88 -17.32 18.02
C ASN A 39 -9.55 -15.83 18.01
N GLU A 40 -9.09 -15.26 16.89
CA GLU A 40 -8.62 -13.88 16.84
C GLU A 40 -9.32 -13.08 15.75
N SER A 41 -9.71 -11.85 16.10
CA SER A 41 -10.35 -10.94 15.15
C SER A 41 -9.35 -10.42 14.12
N THR A 42 -9.84 -10.04 12.93
CA THR A 42 -9.03 -9.39 11.89
C THR A 42 -8.32 -8.14 12.41
N PHE A 43 -8.96 -7.39 13.31
CA PHE A 43 -8.32 -6.24 13.96
C PHE A 43 -7.12 -6.66 14.81
N TYR A 44 -7.24 -7.74 15.58
CA TYR A 44 -6.13 -8.26 16.37
C TYR A 44 -4.97 -8.72 15.47
N PHE A 45 -5.28 -9.37 14.35
CA PHE A 45 -4.28 -9.68 13.32
C PHE A 45 -3.58 -8.42 12.79
N LEU A 46 -4.31 -7.34 12.49
CA LEU A 46 -3.69 -6.09 12.03
C LEU A 46 -2.76 -5.49 13.10
N TRP A 47 -3.20 -5.44 14.36
CA TRP A 47 -2.45 -4.87 15.47
C TRP A 47 -1.20 -5.67 15.84
N ASN A 48 -1.24 -7.00 15.70
CA ASN A 48 -0.12 -7.88 16.04
C ASN A 48 0.92 -8.01 14.91
N ASN A 49 0.66 -7.41 13.74
CA ASN A 49 1.52 -7.49 12.56
C ASN A 49 1.95 -6.07 12.13
N TYR A 50 2.96 -5.51 12.82
CA TYR A 50 3.49 -4.17 12.57
C TYR A 50 3.96 -3.94 11.13
N ASP A 51 4.51 -4.96 10.47
CA ASP A 51 4.90 -4.91 9.05
C ASP A 51 3.72 -4.56 8.13
N LEU A 52 2.52 -5.02 8.51
CA LEU A 52 1.28 -4.86 7.77
C LEU A 52 0.73 -3.44 7.97
N ILE A 53 0.79 -2.94 9.20
CA ILE A 53 0.49 -1.53 9.51
C ILE A 53 1.47 -0.62 8.76
N GLY A 54 2.76 -0.92 8.79
CA GLY A 54 3.79 -0.18 8.07
C GLY A 54 3.53 -0.14 6.56
N GLY A 55 3.20 -1.27 5.95
CA GLY A 55 2.83 -1.32 4.54
C GLY A 55 1.55 -0.57 4.20
N ILE A 56 0.53 -0.59 5.06
CA ILE A 56 -0.68 0.23 4.90
C ILE A 56 -0.33 1.72 4.97
N LEU A 57 0.51 2.14 5.93
CA LEU A 57 0.94 3.53 6.06
C LEU A 57 1.75 4.00 4.85
N VAL A 58 2.64 3.17 4.31
CA VAL A 58 3.37 3.46 3.08
C VAL A 58 2.40 3.58 1.90
N GLY A 59 1.45 2.65 1.76
CA GLY A 59 0.42 2.71 0.72
C GLY A 59 -0.43 3.99 0.77
N LEU A 60 -0.85 4.40 1.98
CA LEU A 60 -1.55 5.66 2.19
C LEU A 60 -0.69 6.88 1.84
N GLY A 61 0.59 6.86 2.21
CA GLY A 61 1.54 7.91 1.84
C GLY A 61 1.70 8.06 0.33
N LEU A 62 1.79 6.93 -0.39
CA LEU A 62 1.87 6.94 -1.85
C LEU A 62 0.58 7.46 -2.51
N LEU A 63 -0.60 7.07 -1.98
CA LEU A 63 -1.88 7.59 -2.44
C LEU A 63 -1.99 9.11 -2.27
N ILE A 64 -1.58 9.62 -1.11
CA ILE A 64 -1.56 11.06 -0.84
C ILE A 64 -0.60 11.77 -1.81
N ALA A 65 0.59 11.21 -2.03
CA ALA A 65 1.55 11.79 -2.97
C ALA A 65 0.99 11.85 -4.40
N VAL A 66 0.29 10.81 -4.87
CA VAL A 66 -0.35 10.79 -6.20
C VAL A 66 -1.51 11.80 -6.31
N ILE A 67 -2.21 12.09 -5.21
CA ILE A 67 -3.32 13.05 -5.23
C ILE A 67 -2.80 14.50 -5.20
N ILE A 68 -1.67 14.74 -4.53
CA ILE A 68 -1.11 16.09 -4.33
C ILE A 68 -0.21 16.53 -5.49
N PHE A 69 0.50 15.60 -6.15
CA PHE A 69 1.45 15.84 -7.24
C PHE A 69 0.97 15.22 -8.56
#